data_AF-A0A433RBH2-F1
#
_entry.id   AF-A0A433RBH2-F1
#
_cell.length_a   1.000
_cell.length_b   1.000
_cell.length_c   1.000
_cell.angle_alpha   90.00
_cell.angle_beta   90.00
_cell.angle_gamma   90.00
#
_symmetry.space_group_name_H-M   'P 1'
#
loop_
_entity.id
_entity.type
_entity.pdbx_description
1 polymer ?
#
loop_
_entity_poly.entity_id
_entity_poly.type
_entity_poly.pdbx_seq_one_letter_code
_entity_poly.pdbx_strand_id
1 'polypeptide(L)'
;MNIWTQNVLNRVDALIADSRSPEGLIERIKQFIQSHLDHSFSREQIGESVGLHPDYTAKLFKKETGMSITDYTAKLRIDTAKKLLVKTEMPVSAVALAVGYSNF
;
A
#
# COMPACT_ATOMS: atom_id res chain seq x y z
N MET A 1 34.19 -7.22 20.30
CA MET A 1 33.10 -6.87 19.37
C MET A 1 33.20 -5.37 19.10
N ASN A 2 33.26 -4.92 17.84
CA ASN A 2 33.60 -3.52 17.50
C ASN A 2 32.38 -2.59 17.64
N ILE A 3 32.56 -1.34 18.08
CA ILE A 3 31.47 -0.38 18.30
C ILE A 3 30.64 -0.13 17.01
N TRP A 4 31.29 -0.17 15.84
CA TRP A 4 30.60 -0.05 14.54
C TRP A 4 29.61 -1.20 14.30
N THR A 5 29.97 -2.45 14.65
CA THR A 5 29.06 -3.59 14.45
C THR A 5 27.86 -3.49 15.38
N GLN A 6 28.03 -3.01 16.61
CA GLN A 6 26.91 -2.83 17.54
C GLN A 6 25.95 -1.72 17.09
N ASN A 7 26.47 -0.60 16.57
CA ASN A 7 25.65 0.49 16.08
C ASN A 7 24.84 0.10 14.83
N VAL A 8 25.43 -0.68 13.93
CA VAL A 8 24.71 -1.20 12.75
C VAL A 8 23.61 -2.18 13.18
N LEU A 9 23.90 -3.11 14.08
CA LEU A 9 22.91 -4.07 14.58
C LEU A 9 21.71 -3.38 15.26
N ASN A 10 21.98 -2.43 16.18
CA ASN A 10 20.92 -1.70 16.86
C ASN A 10 20.01 -0.92 15.88
N ARG A 11 20.57 -0.39 14.80
CA ARG A 11 19.79 0.31 13.77
C ARG A 11 18.92 -0.65 12.98
N VAL A 12 19.44 -1.83 12.63
CA VAL A 12 18.66 -2.86 11.93
C VAL A 12 17.51 -3.33 12.81
N ASP A 13 17.73 -3.59 14.10
CA ASP A 13 16.68 -3.99 15.03
C ASP A 13 15.59 -2.92 15.16
N ALA A 14 15.98 -1.65 15.27
CA ALA A 14 15.05 -0.53 15.32
C ALA A 14 14.21 -0.41 14.03
N LEU A 15 14.82 -0.59 12.86
CA LEU A 15 14.12 -0.58 11.56
C LEU A 15 13.16 -1.77 11.42
N ILE A 16 13.56 -2.96 11.88
CA ILE A 16 12.69 -4.14 11.89
C ILE A 16 11.51 -3.91 12.83
N ALA A 17 11.76 -3.38 14.03
CA ALA A 17 10.71 -3.06 14.99
C ALA A 17 9.73 -2.02 14.43
N ASP A 18 10.23 -0.95 13.80
CA ASP A 18 9.42 0.07 13.15
C ASP A 18 8.58 -0.52 12.00
N SER A 19 9.15 -1.38 11.16
CA SER A 19 8.42 -2.05 10.07
C SER A 19 7.32 -3.01 10.53
N ARG A 20 7.37 -3.44 11.79
CA ARG A 20 6.38 -4.30 12.46
C ARG A 20 5.43 -3.51 13.37
N SER A 21 5.66 -2.22 13.58
CA SER A 21 4.72 -1.35 14.27
C SER A 21 3.41 -1.25 13.47
N PRO A 22 2.28 -0.90 14.10
CA PRO A 22 1.04 -0.61 13.39
C PRO A 22 1.28 0.38 12.24
N GLU A 23 1.98 1.48 12.48
CA GLU A 23 2.27 2.52 11.49
C GLU A 23 3.09 1.99 10.32
N GLY A 24 4.16 1.24 10.59
CA GLY A 24 5.01 0.64 9.56
C GLY A 24 4.26 -0.41 8.72
N LEU A 25 3.37 -1.19 9.35
CA LEU A 25 2.50 -2.13 8.64
C LEU A 25 1.51 -1.39 7.74
N ILE A 26 0.91 -0.29 8.21
CA ILE A 26 0.00 0.53 7.41
C ILE A 26 0.71 1.11 6.17
N GLU A 27 1.91 1.65 6.34
CA GLU A 27 2.66 2.19 5.20
C GLU A 27 3.02 1.12 4.18
N ARG A 28 3.38 -0.09 4.61
CA ARG A 28 3.59 -1.23 3.71
C ARG A 28 2.32 -1.65 2.98
N ILE A 29 1.17 -1.66 3.65
CA ILE A 29 -0.12 -1.93 3.00
C ILE A 29 -0.43 -0.86 1.94
N LYS A 30 -0.23 0.42 2.26
CA LYS A 30 -0.44 1.52 1.29
C LYS A 30 0.48 1.39 0.08
N GLN A 31 1.75 1.04 0.30
CA GLN A 31 2.73 0.80 -0.78
C GLN A 31 2.32 -0.38 -1.66
N PHE A 32 1.83 -1.47 -1.06
CA PHE A 32 1.28 -2.60 -1.82
C PHE A 32 0.12 -2.13 -2.72
N ILE A 33 -0.87 -1.43 -2.15
CA ILE A 33 -2.01 -0.91 -2.92
C ILE A 33 -1.55 0.00 -4.06
N GLN A 34 -0.64 0.94 -3.78
CA GLN A 34 -0.12 1.90 -4.76
C GLN A 34 0.61 1.22 -5.94
N SER A 35 1.34 0.14 -5.67
CA SER A 35 2.11 -0.60 -6.69
C SER A 35 1.25 -1.56 -7.53
N HIS A 36 0.00 -1.82 -7.12
CA HIS A 36 -0.93 -2.72 -7.79
C HIS A 36 -2.24 -2.00 -8.18
N LEU A 37 -2.22 -0.67 -8.34
CA LEU A 37 -3.42 0.11 -8.65
C LEU A 37 -4.05 -0.25 -10.00
N ASP A 38 -3.23 -0.65 -10.95
CA ASP A 38 -3.55 -0.94 -12.35
C ASP A 38 -4.31 -2.25 -12.57
N HIS A 39 -4.41 -3.11 -11.54
CA HIS A 39 -5.14 -4.37 -11.62
C HIS A 39 -5.86 -4.70 -10.30
N SER A 40 -6.67 -5.76 -10.29
CA SER A 40 -7.32 -6.24 -9.08
C SER A 40 -6.34 -7.08 -8.23
N PHE A 41 -6.46 -6.96 -6.92
CA PHE A 41 -5.75 -7.78 -5.95
C PHE A 41 -6.72 -8.24 -4.86
N SER A 42 -6.43 -9.38 -4.25
CA SER A 42 -7.23 -9.99 -3.20
C SER A 42 -6.75 -9.56 -1.80
N ARG A 43 -7.58 -9.79 -0.78
CA ARG A 43 -7.22 -9.50 0.62
C ARG A 43 -6.10 -10.43 1.11
N GLU A 44 -6.04 -11.63 0.56
CA GLU A 44 -5.00 -12.64 0.77
C GLU A 44 -3.64 -12.10 0.33
N GLN A 45 -3.55 -11.56 -0.89
CA GLN A 45 -2.32 -10.99 -1.42
C GLN A 45 -1.79 -9.82 -0.56
N ILE A 46 -2.69 -8.97 -0.05
CA ILE A 46 -2.28 -7.89 0.86
C ILE A 46 -1.75 -8.47 2.18
N GLY A 47 -2.47 -9.42 2.77
CA GLY A 47 -2.05 -10.08 4.01
C GLY A 47 -0.68 -10.74 3.89
N GLU A 48 -0.45 -11.48 2.81
CA GLU A 48 0.84 -12.11 2.49
C GLU A 48 1.96 -11.06 2.37
N SER A 49 1.70 -9.93 1.70
CA SER A 49 2.71 -8.86 1.51
C SER A 49 3.24 -8.26 2.81
N VAL A 50 2.47 -8.35 3.90
CA VAL A 50 2.83 -7.84 5.23
C VAL A 50 3.00 -8.92 6.29
N GLY A 51 2.82 -10.19 5.94
CA GLY A 51 2.97 -11.33 6.86
C GLY A 51 1.83 -11.45 7.89
N LEU A 52 0.62 -11.02 7.55
CA LEU A 52 -0.55 -11.00 8.44
C LEU A 52 -1.74 -11.73 7.83
N HIS A 53 -2.60 -12.29 8.68
CA HIS A 53 -3.86 -12.86 8.24
C HIS A 53 -4.77 -11.77 7.61
N PRO A 54 -5.44 -12.02 6.47
CA PRO A 54 -6.20 -11.01 5.72
C PRO A 54 -7.26 -10.24 6.53
N ASP A 55 -7.92 -10.92 7.47
CA ASP A 55 -8.90 -10.28 8.36
C ASP A 55 -8.26 -9.34 9.38
N TYR A 56 -7.08 -9.70 9.89
CA TYR A 56 -6.36 -8.83 10.80
C TYR A 56 -5.82 -7.61 10.05
N THR A 57 -5.26 -7.81 8.85
CA THR A 57 -4.80 -6.75 7.95
C THR A 57 -5.91 -5.73 7.67
N ALA A 58 -7.11 -6.20 7.31
CA ALA A 58 -8.24 -5.31 7.04
C ALA A 58 -8.72 -4.54 8.29
N LYS A 59 -8.78 -5.21 9.45
CA LYS A 59 -9.15 -4.58 10.73
C LYS A 59 -8.13 -3.53 11.16
N LEU A 60 -6.84 -3.87 11.11
CA LEU A 60 -5.75 -2.95 11.43
C LEU A 60 -5.80 -1.74 10.51
N PHE A 61 -5.91 -1.96 9.19
CA PHE A 61 -5.98 -0.88 8.21
C PHE A 61 -7.14 0.08 8.49
N LYS A 62 -8.34 -0.45 8.74
CA LYS A 62 -9.50 0.38 9.06
C LYS A 62 -9.34 1.12 10.38
N LYS A 63 -8.75 0.49 11.40
CA LYS A 63 -8.50 1.10 12.71
C LYS A 63 -7.56 2.29 12.61
N GLU A 64 -6.45 2.14 11.89
CA GLU A 64 -5.40 3.17 11.81
C GLU A 64 -5.70 4.27 10.78
N THR A 65 -6.39 3.95 9.67
CA THR A 65 -6.65 4.92 8.59
C THR A 65 -8.06 5.51 8.61
N GLY A 66 -9.00 4.90 9.34
CA GLY A 66 -10.42 5.24 9.31
C GLY A 66 -11.16 4.78 8.05
N MET A 67 -10.48 4.15 7.07
CA MET A 67 -11.07 3.72 5.80
C MET A 67 -10.92 2.21 5.61
N SER A 68 -11.86 1.59 4.89
CA SER A 68 -11.60 0.23 4.41
C SER A 68 -10.49 0.24 3.34
N ILE A 69 -9.81 -0.87 3.14
CA ILE A 69 -8.83 -1.04 2.06
C ILE A 69 -9.49 -0.75 0.70
N THR A 70 -10.73 -1.21 0.49
CA THR A 70 -11.50 -0.99 -0.73
C THR A 70 -11.75 0.50 -0.98
N ASP A 71 -12.22 1.23 0.04
CA ASP A 71 -12.49 2.67 -0.07
C ASP A 71 -11.21 3.46 -0.32
N TYR A 72 -10.14 3.11 0.38
CA TYR A 72 -8.82 3.72 0.20
C TYR A 72 -8.29 3.49 -1.22
N THR A 73 -8.42 2.25 -1.73
CA THR A 73 -8.01 1.90 -3.10
C THR A 73 -8.81 2.69 -4.13
N ALA A 74 -10.13 2.75 -4.00
CA ALA A 74 -10.98 3.53 -4.89
C ALA A 74 -10.61 5.03 -4.87
N LYS A 75 -10.40 5.60 -3.69
CA LYS A 75 -9.94 6.99 -3.55
C LYS A 75 -8.59 7.21 -4.25
N LEU A 76 -7.63 6.32 -4.04
CA LEU A 76 -6.31 6.44 -4.62
C LEU A 76 -6.32 6.30 -6.15
N ARG A 77 -7.18 5.42 -6.70
CA ARG A 77 -7.41 5.31 -8.15
C ARG A 77 -7.97 6.60 -8.73
N ILE A 78 -9.00 7.18 -8.11
CA ILE A 78 -9.59 8.45 -8.56
C ILE A 78 -8.58 9.60 -8.47
N ASP A 79 -7.83 9.71 -7.38
CA ASP A 79 -6.83 10.76 -7.23
C ASP A 79 -5.67 10.61 -8.25
N THR A 80 -5.31 9.38 -8.59
CA THR A 80 -4.31 9.08 -9.64
C THR A 80 -4.85 9.41 -11.03
N ALA A 81 -6.09 9.01 -11.33
CA ALA A 81 -6.75 9.33 -12.60
C ALA A 81 -6.84 10.85 -12.82
N LYS A 82 -7.23 11.61 -11.80
CA LYS A 82 -7.23 13.08 -11.85
C LYS A 82 -5.87 13.65 -12.23
N LYS A 83 -4.78 13.13 -11.63
CA LYS A 83 -3.41 13.57 -11.96
C LYS A 83 -3.05 13.26 -13.41
N LEU A 84 -3.38 12.05 -13.90
CA LEU A 84 -3.10 11.65 -15.27
C LEU A 84 -3.88 12.51 -16.28
N LEU A 85 -5.16 12.76 -16.03
CA LEU A 85 -6.00 13.60 -16.88
C LEU A 85 -5.52 15.06 -16.97
N VAL A 86 -4.89 15.57 -15.91
CA VAL A 86 -4.35 16.94 -15.90
C VAL A 86 -2.95 17.00 -16.52
N LYS A 87 -2.13 15.96 -16.35
CA LYS A 87 -0.70 15.99 -16.69
C LYS A 87 -0.35 15.34 -18.03
N THR A 88 -1.32 14.68 -18.68
CA THR A 88 -1.07 13.89 -19.89
C THR A 88 -2.22 14.08 -20.89
N GLU A 89 -1.99 13.69 -22.14
CA GLU A 89 -3.02 13.62 -23.18
C GLU A 89 -3.54 12.19 -23.39
N MET A 90 -3.42 11.33 -22.37
CA MET A 90 -3.90 9.95 -22.46
C MET A 90 -5.42 9.92 -22.70
N PRO A 91 -5.92 9.08 -23.62
CA PRO A 91 -7.35 8.82 -23.74
C PRO A 91 -7.95 8.37 -22.41
N VAL A 92 -9.20 8.75 -22.14
CA VAL A 92 -9.90 8.39 -20.88
C VAL A 92 -9.90 6.88 -20.64
N SER A 93 -10.05 6.07 -21.69
CA SER A 93 -9.96 4.61 -21.61
C SER A 93 -8.57 4.12 -21.17
N ALA A 94 -7.50 4.74 -21.65
CA ALA A 94 -6.14 4.42 -21.23
C ALA A 94 -5.88 4.83 -19.77
N VAL A 95 -6.42 5.97 -19.33
CA VAL A 95 -6.37 6.38 -17.92
C VAL A 95 -7.12 5.39 -17.03
N ALA A 96 -8.32 4.96 -17.44
CA ALA A 96 -9.12 3.98 -16.71
C ALA A 96 -8.34 2.67 -16.50
N LEU A 97 -7.74 2.13 -17.57
CA LEU A 97 -6.89 0.94 -17.50
C LEU A 97 -5.67 1.15 -16.59
N ALA A 98 -4.98 2.29 -16.69
CA ALA A 98 -3.81 2.60 -15.88
C ALA A 98 -4.10 2.69 -14.37
N VAL A 99 -5.36 2.89 -13.97
CA VAL A 99 -5.79 2.90 -12.57
C VAL A 99 -6.68 1.69 -12.22
N GLY A 100 -6.70 0.64 -13.05
CA GLY A 100 -7.34 -0.63 -12.75
C GLY A 100 -8.86 -0.65 -12.88
N TYR A 101 -9.43 0.24 -13.68
CA TYR A 101 -10.79 0.11 -14.19
C TYR A 101 -10.73 -0.49 -15.59
N SER A 102 -11.14 -1.75 -15.73
CA SER A 102 -11.04 -2.52 -16.98
C SER A 102 -12.40 -2.97 -17.55
N ASN A 103 -13.50 -2.62 -16.89
CA ASN A 103 -14.85 -3.00 -17.32
C ASN A 103 -15.59 -1.75 -17.81
N PHE A 104 -15.68 -1.58 -19.13
CA PHE A 104 -16.41 -0.50 -19.81
C PHE A 104 -16.87 -0.94 -21.20
#